data_AF-A0A238WLV5-F1
#
_entry.id   AF-A0A238WLV5-F1
#
_cell.length_a   1.000
_cell.length_b   1.000
_cell.length_c   1.000
_cell.angle_alpha   90.00
_cell.angle_beta   90.00
_cell.angle_gamma   90.00
#
_symmetry.space_group_name_H-M   'P 1'
#
loop_
_entity.id
_entity.type
_entity.pdbx_description
1 polymer ?
#
loop_
_entity_poly.entity_id
_entity_poly.type
_entity_poly.pdbx_seq_one_letter_code
_entity_poly.pdbx_strand_id
1 'polypeptide(L)'
;MGEYVRISSSPTDIINIAHRIRDRGEDLAKAVRERIPEIEEREGREGTFPPDQFTNEFHPQYVTATTDAEGHPSTANVALRSAAAYCGDKLIEIGRYVADAMASYDVTDEQSGADIAKSGQV
;
A
#
# COMPACT_ATOMS: atom_id res chain seq x y z
N MET A 1 -6.45 -35.65 -5.44
CA MET A 1 -5.59 -35.08 -6.50
C MET A 1 -5.72 -33.57 -6.40
N GLY A 2 -4.66 -32.90 -5.96
CA GLY A 2 -4.65 -31.44 -5.80
C GLY A 2 -4.62 -30.77 -7.17
N GLU A 3 -5.54 -29.84 -7.37
CA GLU A 3 -5.61 -29.01 -8.57
C GLU A 3 -4.40 -28.07 -8.56
N TYR A 4 -3.35 -28.43 -9.31
CA TYR A 4 -2.23 -27.54 -9.55
C TYR A 4 -2.75 -26.37 -10.37
N VAL A 5 -2.89 -25.20 -9.73
CA VAL A 5 -3.13 -23.94 -10.42
C VAL A 5 -1.93 -23.72 -11.35
N ARG A 6 -2.13 -23.95 -12.65
CA ARG A 6 -1.15 -23.63 -13.67
C ARG A 6 -1.04 -22.11 -13.73
N ILE A 7 -0.02 -21.55 -13.09
CA ILE A 7 0.31 -20.14 -13.26
C ILE A 7 0.72 -19.97 -14.73
N SER A 8 -0.14 -19.36 -15.53
CA SER A 8 0.08 -19.13 -16.97
C SER A 8 1.09 -18.02 -17.26
N SER A 9 1.55 -17.32 -16.22
CA SER A 9 2.51 -16.22 -16.24
C SER A 9 3.82 -16.71 -15.64
N SER A 10 4.98 -16.27 -16.14
CA SER A 10 6.24 -16.67 -15.50
C SER A 10 6.31 -16.11 -14.07
N PRO A 11 6.82 -16.86 -13.07
CA PRO A 11 7.04 -16.34 -11.72
C PRO A 11 7.86 -15.04 -11.71
N THR A 12 8.83 -14.93 -12.62
CA THR A 12 9.61 -13.71 -12.85
C THR A 12 8.75 -12.50 -13.24
N ASP A 13 7.74 -12.67 -14.09
CA ASP A 13 6.83 -11.58 -14.47
C ASP A 13 5.99 -11.10 -13.28
N ILE A 14 5.55 -12.03 -12.43
CA ILE A 14 4.77 -11.73 -11.22
C ILE A 14 5.64 -10.98 -10.22
N ILE A 15 6.88 -11.42 -9.99
CA ILE A 15 7.87 -10.74 -9.16
C ILE A 15 8.13 -9.31 -9.69
N ASN A 16 8.31 -9.15 -10.99
CA ASN A 16 8.52 -7.83 -11.61
C ASN A 16 7.32 -6.89 -11.47
N ILE A 17 6.09 -7.42 -11.47
CA ILE A 17 4.89 -6.61 -11.19
C ILE A 17 4.83 -6.25 -9.70
N ALA A 18 5.12 -7.20 -8.81
CA ALA A 18 5.12 -6.99 -7.36
C ALA A 18 6.14 -5.92 -6.94
N HIS A 19 7.36 -5.94 -7.51
CA HIS A 19 8.35 -4.88 -7.32
C HIS A 19 7.83 -3.53 -7.80
N ARG A 20 7.24 -3.44 -9.00
CA ARG A 20 6.66 -2.19 -9.50
C ARG A 20 5.54 -1.64 -8.61
N ILE A 21 4.70 -2.51 -8.05
CA ILE A 21 3.66 -2.11 -7.09
C ILE A 21 4.29 -1.56 -5.82
N ARG A 22 5.30 -2.26 -5.29
CA ARG A 22 6.05 -1.83 -4.11
C ARG A 22 6.70 -0.47 -4.32
N ASP A 23 7.46 -0.30 -5.41
CA ASP A 23 8.19 0.94 -5.71
C ASP A 23 7.22 2.13 -5.82
N ARG A 24 6.08 1.95 -6.50
CA ARG A 24 5.02 2.96 -6.56
C ARG A 24 4.40 3.25 -5.20
N GLY A 25 4.28 2.24 -4.35
CA GLY A 25 3.85 2.40 -2.96
C GLY A 25 4.84 3.23 -2.14
N GLU A 26 6.14 2.97 -2.29
CA GLU A 26 7.22 3.74 -1.65
C GLU A 26 7.21 5.20 -2.12
N ASP A 27 7.09 5.44 -3.43
CA ASP A 27 6.98 6.79 -4.01
C ASP A 27 5.73 7.53 -3.50
N LEU A 28 4.58 6.88 -3.48
CA LEU A 28 3.32 7.47 -3.00
C LEU A 28 3.41 7.80 -1.50
N ALA A 29 3.84 6.85 -0.68
CA ALA A 29 3.96 7.04 0.76
C ALA A 29 4.94 8.18 1.08
N LYS A 30 6.06 8.26 0.35
CA LYS A 30 7.03 9.35 0.48
C LYS A 30 6.42 10.69 0.07
N ALA A 31 5.83 10.78 -1.12
CA ALA A 31 5.24 12.02 -1.63
C ALA A 31 4.14 12.57 -0.71
N VAL A 32 3.31 11.69 -0.15
CA VAL A 32 2.28 12.09 0.83
C VAL A 32 2.92 12.58 2.12
N ARG A 33 3.85 11.82 2.70
CA ARG A 33 4.53 12.18 3.97
C ARG A 33 5.31 13.49 3.86
N GLU A 34 5.92 13.78 2.72
CA GLU A 34 6.62 15.05 2.48
C GLU A 34 5.67 16.26 2.46
N ARG A 35 4.40 16.07 2.09
CA ARG A 35 3.40 17.15 2.00
C ARG A 35 2.61 17.37 3.27
N ILE A 36 2.49 16.36 4.14
CA ILE A 36 1.75 16.47 5.40
C ILE A 36 2.22 17.67 6.25
N PRO A 37 3.53 17.88 6.50
CA PRO A 37 3.99 19.01 7.30
C PRO A 37 3.61 20.37 6.71
N GLU A 38 3.69 20.53 5.38
CA GLU A 38 3.28 21.76 4.70
C GLU A 38 1.77 22.03 4.82
N ILE A 39 0.96 20.97 4.78
CA ILE A 39 -0.49 21.05 4.97
C ILE A 39 -0.82 21.45 6.41
N GLU A 40 -0.21 20.79 7.40
CA GLU A 40 -0.40 21.08 8.82
C GLU A 40 0.03 22.50 9.18
N GLU A 41 1.17 22.94 8.63
CA GLU A 41 1.65 24.31 8.80
C GLU A 41 0.64 25.31 8.24
N ARG A 42 0.10 25.07 7.04
CA ARG A 42 -0.92 25.95 6.44
C ARG A 42 -2.21 25.94 7.24
N GLU A 43 -2.70 24.78 7.68
CA GLU A 43 -3.90 24.67 8.50
C GLU A 43 -3.79 25.43 9.82
N GLY A 44 -2.60 25.45 10.43
CA GLY A 44 -2.34 26.17 11.67
C GLY A 44 -2.19 27.69 11.53
N ARG A 45 -2.10 28.23 10.30
CA ARG A 45 -1.96 29.67 10.08
C ARG A 45 -3.29 30.39 10.29
N GLU A 46 -3.21 31.57 10.89
CA GLU A 46 -4.35 32.46 11.02
C GLU A 46 -4.83 32.91 9.63
N GLY A 47 -6.14 32.84 9.39
CA GLY A 47 -6.75 33.23 8.12
C GLY A 47 -6.71 32.16 7.00
N THR A 48 -6.27 30.92 7.28
CA THR A 48 -6.35 29.83 6.29
C THR A 48 -7.79 29.44 5.96
N PHE A 49 -8.70 29.56 6.92
CA PHE A 49 -10.14 29.43 6.72
C PHE A 49 -10.81 30.78 6.98
N PRO A 50 -10.68 31.77 6.07
CA PRO A 50 -11.32 33.07 6.25
C PRO A 50 -12.85 32.89 6.15
N PRO A 51 -13.66 33.61 6.94
CA PRO A 51 -15.12 33.42 6.91
C PRO A 51 -15.70 33.86 5.57
N ASP A 52 -16.23 32.90 4.80
CA ASP A 52 -16.92 33.10 3.53
C ASP A 52 -18.02 32.03 3.34
N GLN A 53 -18.75 32.10 2.22
CA GLN A 53 -19.86 31.18 1.96
C GLN A 53 -19.42 29.71 1.94
N PHE A 54 -18.23 29.41 1.46
CA PHE A 54 -17.70 28.06 1.37
C PHE A 54 -17.10 27.60 2.70
N THR A 55 -16.20 28.38 3.29
CA THR A 55 -15.47 28.01 4.52
C THR A 55 -16.39 27.86 5.72
N ASN A 56 -17.48 28.64 5.80
CA ASN A 56 -18.46 28.52 6.86
C ASN A 56 -19.17 27.16 6.87
N GLU A 57 -19.38 26.55 5.69
CA GLU A 57 -19.97 25.21 5.57
C GLU A 57 -18.91 24.10 5.58
N PHE A 58 -17.76 24.35 4.97
CA PHE A 58 -16.68 23.40 4.80
C PHE A 58 -15.88 23.15 6.06
N HIS A 59 -15.44 24.21 6.76
CA HIS A 59 -14.52 24.07 7.90
C HIS A 59 -15.09 23.20 9.03
N PRO A 60 -16.38 23.30 9.42
CA PRO A 60 -16.96 22.38 10.39
C PRO A 60 -16.88 20.91 9.94
N GLN A 61 -17.16 20.62 8.66
CA GLN A 61 -17.06 19.26 8.10
C GLN A 61 -15.60 18.79 8.07
N TYR A 62 -14.68 19.69 7.74
CA TYR A 62 -13.25 19.43 7.66
C TYR A 62 -12.62 18.99 8.98
N VAL A 63 -13.12 19.52 10.11
CA VAL A 63 -12.66 19.17 11.46
C VAL A 63 -13.64 18.26 12.21
N THR A 64 -14.66 17.73 11.53
CA THR A 64 -15.66 16.85 12.15
C THR A 64 -15.01 15.57 12.64
N ALA A 65 -15.41 15.12 13.83
CA ALA A 65 -14.95 13.86 14.41
C ALA A 65 -15.32 12.67 13.50
N THR A 66 -14.36 11.77 13.30
CA THR A 66 -14.48 10.58 12.47
C THR A 66 -13.55 9.47 12.98
N THR A 67 -13.39 8.42 12.18
CA THR A 67 -12.43 7.34 12.38
C THR A 67 -11.39 7.36 11.24
N ASP A 68 -10.13 7.13 11.56
CA ASP A 68 -9.07 6.99 10.56
C ASP A 68 -9.05 5.60 9.89
N ALA A 69 -8.10 5.39 8.98
CA ALA A 69 -7.92 4.12 8.25
C ALA A 69 -7.53 2.93 9.15
N GLU A 70 -7.06 3.19 10.37
CA GLU A 70 -6.64 2.19 11.35
C GLU A 70 -7.71 1.92 12.42
N GLY A 71 -8.83 2.65 12.39
CA GLY A 71 -9.93 2.47 13.34
C GLY A 71 -9.86 3.38 14.57
N HIS A 72 -8.93 4.33 14.62
CA HIS A 72 -8.78 5.24 15.76
C HIS A 72 -9.65 6.50 15.62
N PRO A 73 -10.14 7.07 16.74
CA PRO A 73 -10.82 8.36 16.72
C PRO A 73 -9.92 9.46 16.15
N SER A 74 -10.47 10.28 15.24
CA SER A 74 -9.74 11.31 14.51
C SER A 74 -10.68 12.45 14.06
N THR A 75 -10.17 13.39 13.28
CA THR A 75 -10.96 14.40 12.55
C THR A 75 -10.87 14.16 11.04
N ALA A 76 -11.85 14.61 10.27
CA ALA A 76 -11.94 14.30 8.83
C ALA A 76 -10.66 14.67 8.04
N ASN A 77 -10.06 15.82 8.32
CA ASN A 77 -8.79 16.24 7.73
C ASN A 77 -7.61 15.30 8.09
N VAL A 78 -7.50 14.90 9.36
CA VAL A 78 -6.44 14.01 9.84
C VAL A 78 -6.63 12.60 9.28
N ALA A 79 -7.86 12.08 9.30
CA ALA A 79 -8.20 10.78 8.75
C ALA A 79 -7.92 10.68 7.24
N LEU A 80 -8.19 11.75 6.48
CA LEU A 80 -7.88 11.79 5.05
C LEU A 80 -6.36 11.74 4.80
N ARG A 81 -5.58 12.51 5.58
CA ARG A 81 -4.12 12.51 5.47
C ARG A 81 -3.51 11.16 5.82
N SER A 82 -3.97 10.54 6.92
CA SER A 82 -3.48 9.22 7.33
C SER A 82 -3.87 8.13 6.34
N ALA A 83 -5.09 8.16 5.79
CA ALA A 83 -5.53 7.23 4.76
C ALA A 83 -4.67 7.30 3.48
N ALA A 84 -4.25 8.50 3.06
CA ALA A 84 -3.38 8.66 1.90
C ALA A 84 -2.01 8.00 2.10
N ALA A 85 -1.41 8.12 3.29
CA ALA A 85 -0.16 7.44 3.62
C ALA A 85 -0.37 5.92 3.72
N TYR A 86 -1.47 5.50 4.36
CA TYR A 86 -1.85 4.10 4.52
C TYR A 86 -2.01 3.36 3.19
N CYS A 87 -2.56 4.02 2.15
CA CYS A 87 -2.62 3.45 0.81
C CYS A 87 -1.23 3.09 0.25
N GLY A 88 -0.25 3.96 0.44
CA GLY A 88 1.13 3.68 0.03
C GLY A 88 1.72 2.48 0.78
N ASP A 89 1.51 2.42 2.09
CA ASP A 89 1.98 1.31 2.92
C ASP A 89 1.35 -0.03 2.50
N LYS A 90 0.07 -0.04 2.12
CA LYS A 90 -0.60 -1.26 1.63
C LYS A 90 -0.08 -1.74 0.28
N LEU A 91 0.31 -0.84 -0.61
CA LEU A 91 0.96 -1.22 -1.87
C LEU A 91 2.33 -1.85 -1.62
N ILE A 92 3.10 -1.32 -0.65
CA ILE A 92 4.38 -1.89 -0.23
C ILE A 92 4.17 -3.30 0.35
N GLU A 93 3.18 -3.48 1.22
CA GLU A 93 2.85 -4.77 1.84
C GLU A 93 2.46 -5.82 0.79
N ILE A 94 1.57 -5.47 -0.15
CA ILE A 94 1.15 -6.36 -1.24
C ILE A 94 2.35 -6.74 -2.11
N GLY A 95 3.17 -5.77 -2.51
CA GLY A 95 4.33 -6.01 -3.35
C GLY A 95 5.37 -6.92 -2.67
N ARG A 96 5.61 -6.77 -1.36
CA ARG A 96 6.49 -7.68 -0.61
C ARG A 96 5.90 -9.07 -0.50
N TYR A 97 4.64 -9.18 -0.08
CA TYR A 97 3.97 -10.47 0.08
C TYR A 97 4.00 -11.30 -1.21
N VAL A 98 3.68 -10.68 -2.34
CA VAL A 98 3.67 -11.38 -3.64
C VAL A 98 5.09 -11.77 -4.07
N ALA A 99 6.08 -10.90 -3.90
CA ALA A 99 7.46 -11.23 -4.24
C ALA A 99 8.00 -12.39 -3.39
N ASP A 100 7.75 -12.38 -2.08
CA ASP A 100 8.17 -13.44 -1.16
C ASP A 100 7.47 -14.77 -1.44
N ALA A 101 6.16 -14.74 -1.74
CA ALA A 101 5.39 -15.92 -2.11
C ALA A 101 5.91 -16.56 -3.40
N MET A 102 6.28 -15.77 -4.40
CA MET A 102 6.84 -16.28 -5.66
C MET A 102 8.28 -16.78 -5.52
N ALA A 103 9.12 -16.11 -4.72
CA ALA A 103 10.46 -16.63 -4.42
C ALA A 103 10.40 -17.99 -3.71
N SER A 104 9.45 -18.17 -2.78
CA SER A 104 9.21 -19.45 -2.12
C SER A 104 8.71 -20.53 -3.10
N TYR A 105 7.86 -20.13 -4.06
CA TYR A 105 7.38 -21.02 -5.11
C TYR A 105 8.52 -21.50 -6.01
N ASP A 106 9.38 -20.61 -6.50
CA ASP A 106 10.53 -20.96 -7.35
C ASP A 106 11.48 -21.92 -6.65
N VAL A 107 11.80 -21.68 -5.37
CA VAL A 107 12.64 -22.60 -4.56
C VAL A 107 11.98 -23.97 -4.40
N THR A 108 10.67 -24.01 -4.17
CA THR A 108 9.94 -25.27 -4.00
C THR A 108 9.83 -26.06 -5.31
N ASP A 109 9.67 -25.37 -6.44
CA ASP A 109 9.62 -25.98 -7.77
C ASP A 109 10.99 -26.52 -8.19
N GLU A 110 12.07 -25.77 -7.95
CA GLU A 110 13.44 -26.24 -8.16
C GLU A 110 13.79 -27.47 -7.32
N GLN A 111 13.40 -27.47 -6.03
CA GLN A 111 13.60 -28.62 -5.15
C GLN A 111 12.81 -29.85 -5.63
N SER A 112 11.55 -29.67 -6.00
CA SER A 112 10.70 -30.74 -6.53
C SER A 112 11.25 -31.29 -7.86
N GLY A 113 11.76 -30.41 -8.74
CA GLY A 113 12.42 -30.80 -9.98
C GLY A 113 13.70 -31.60 -9.74
N ALA A 114 14.52 -31.18 -8.76
CA ALA A 114 15.76 -31.88 -8.39
C ALA A 114 15.48 -33.26 -7.76
N ASP A 115 14.43 -33.38 -6.94
CA ASP A 115 14.02 -34.64 -6.33
C ASP A 115 13.41 -35.60 -7.35
N ILE A 116 12.62 -35.10 -8.31
CA ILE A 116 12.11 -35.90 -9.44
C ILE A 116 13.27 -36.38 -10.33
N ALA A 117 14.24 -35.52 -10.64
CA ALA A 117 15.41 -35.88 -11.44
C ALA A 117 16.27 -36.96 -10.77
N LYS A 118 16.44 -36.89 -9.44
CA LYS A 118 17.10 -37.95 -8.66
C LYS A 118 16.29 -39.25 -8.60
N SER A 119 14.97 -39.15 -8.46
CA SER A 119 14.09 -40.32 -8.34
C SER A 119 13.88 -41.05 -9.66
N GLY A 120 14.06 -40.37 -10.79
CA GLY A 120 13.99 -40.95 -12.14
C GLY A 120 15.29 -41.58 -12.65
N GLN A 121 16.37 -41.61 -11.84
CA GLN A 121 17.63 -42.29 -12.14
C GLN A 121 17.78 -43.66 -11.44
N VAL A 122 16.68 -44.26 -10.99
CA VAL A 122 16.63 -45.63 -10.44
C VAL A 122 15.94 -46.57 -11.41
#